data_AF-A0A9D3LN61-F1
#
_entry.id   AF-A0A9D3LN61-F1
#
_cell.length_a   1.000
_cell.length_b   1.000
_cell.length_c   1.000
_cell.angle_alpha   90.00
_cell.angle_beta   90.00
_cell.angle_gamma   90.00
#
_symmetry.space_group_name_H-M   'P 1'
#
loop_
_entity.id
_entity.type
_entity.pdbx_description
1 polymer ?
#
loop_
_entity_poly.entity_id
_entity_poly.type
_entity_poly.pdbx_seq_one_letter_code
_entity_poly.pdbx_strand_id
1 'polypeptide(L)'
;MGGTKDSMPLMVVAYVSAVLIGCAWSWEGACLQDGWHKPKPGPEPNLRDCALYRENSCCSQEHIEDISGYPAAMMGNESWDWCGSLSPR
;
A
#
# COMPACT_ATOMS: atom_id res chain seq x y z
N MET A 1 -31.00 -16.58 40.53
CA MET A 1 -30.15 -16.95 39.37
C MET A 1 -30.77 -16.41 38.10
N GLY A 2 -30.25 -15.32 37.54
CA GLY A 2 -30.75 -14.75 36.28
C GLY A 2 -29.73 -13.79 35.72
N GLY A 3 -28.81 -14.29 34.90
CA GLY A 3 -27.73 -13.45 34.35
C GLY A 3 -27.06 -14.00 33.09
N THR A 4 -27.49 -15.16 32.57
CA THR A 4 -26.81 -15.82 31.45
C THR A 4 -27.49 -15.60 30.09
N LYS A 5 -28.79 -15.31 30.05
CA LYS A 5 -29.55 -15.20 28.80
C LYS A 5 -29.31 -13.87 28.07
N ASP A 6 -29.24 -12.76 28.81
CA ASP A 6 -29.01 -11.42 28.24
C ASP A 6 -27.51 -11.13 28.02
N SER A 7 -26.64 -11.83 28.75
CA SER A 7 -25.18 -11.74 28.59
C SER A 7 -24.68 -12.41 27.31
N MET A 8 -25.37 -13.45 26.83
CA MET A 8 -25.01 -14.17 25.60
C MET A 8 -25.04 -13.27 24.35
N PRO A 9 -26.14 -12.54 24.03
CA PRO A 9 -26.17 -11.66 22.87
C PRO A 9 -25.20 -10.48 23.01
N LEU A 10 -24.99 -9.95 24.22
CA LEU A 10 -24.01 -8.89 24.47
C LEU A 10 -22.57 -9.33 24.15
N MET A 11 -22.19 -10.55 24.55
CA MET A 11 -20.88 -11.11 24.25
C MET A 11 -20.69 -11.35 22.75
N VAL A 12 -21.73 -11.81 22.04
CA VAL A 12 -21.69 -12.00 20.59
C VAL A 12 -21.54 -10.65 19.88
N VAL A 13 -22.29 -9.63 20.28
CA VAL A 13 -22.19 -8.28 19.70
C VAL A 13 -20.80 -7.68 19.94
N ALA A 14 -20.26 -7.80 21.15
CA ALA A 14 -18.90 -7.34 21.48
C ALA A 14 -17.83 -8.07 20.65
N TYR A 15 -17.96 -9.37 20.45
CA TYR A 15 -17.05 -10.15 19.62
C TYR A 15 -17.11 -9.72 18.14
N VAL A 16 -18.32 -9.61 17.57
CA VAL A 16 -18.51 -9.20 16.18
C VAL A 16 -17.98 -7.79 15.95
N SER A 17 -18.25 -6.85 16.86
CA SER A 17 -17.73 -5.49 16.75
C SER A 17 -16.20 -5.46 16.84
N ALA A 18 -15.58 -6.24 17.73
CA ALA A 18 -14.13 -6.35 17.79
C ALA A 18 -13.52 -6.91 16.49
N VAL A 19 -14.13 -7.93 15.89
CA VAL A 19 -13.69 -8.50 14.60
C VAL A 19 -13.81 -7.48 13.47
N LEU A 20 -14.95 -6.78 13.37
CA LEU A 20 -15.17 -5.77 12.34
C LEU A 20 -14.18 -4.60 12.44
N ILE A 21 -13.89 -4.15 13.66
CA ILE A 21 -12.87 -3.12 13.92
C ILE A 21 -11.49 -3.65 13.51
N GLY A 22 -11.10 -4.86 13.92
CA GLY A 22 -9.81 -5.45 13.53
C GLY A 22 -9.62 -5.55 12.00
N CYS A 23 -10.65 -6.00 11.28
CA CYS A 23 -10.62 -6.08 9.82
C CYS A 23 -10.51 -4.69 9.17
N ALA A 24 -11.28 -3.71 9.68
CA ALA A 24 -11.26 -2.34 9.20
C ALA A 24 -9.97 -1.59 9.51
N TRP A 25 -9.05 -2.13 10.30
CA TRP A 25 -7.73 -1.53 10.55
C TRP A 25 -6.63 -2.24 9.75
N SER A 26 -6.88 -3.47 9.30
CA SER A 26 -5.92 -4.24 8.48
C SER A 26 -5.74 -3.73 7.05
N TRP A 27 -6.66 -2.90 6.54
CA TRP A 27 -6.55 -2.27 5.22
C TRP A 27 -5.76 -0.96 5.25
N GLU A 28 -5.62 -0.34 6.43
CA GLU A 28 -4.80 0.86 6.61
C GLU A 28 -3.33 0.43 6.58
N GLY A 29 -2.58 0.95 5.61
CA GLY A 29 -1.19 0.52 5.40
C GLY A 29 -1.07 -0.83 4.66
N ALA A 30 -2.00 -1.15 3.76
CA ALA A 30 -1.79 -2.21 2.77
C ALA A 30 -1.16 -1.65 1.48
N CYS A 31 -0.39 -2.50 0.79
CA CYS A 31 0.15 -2.20 -0.53
C CYS A 31 -0.61 -2.97 -1.62
N LEU A 32 -0.60 -2.43 -2.84
CA LEU A 32 -1.19 -3.08 -4.01
C LEU A 32 -0.51 -4.43 -4.26
N GLN A 33 -1.26 -5.43 -4.73
CA GLN A 33 -0.72 -6.77 -5.02
C GLN A 33 -0.65 -6.97 -6.54
N ASP A 34 0.30 -6.30 -7.17
CA ASP A 34 0.48 -6.24 -8.62
C ASP A 34 1.86 -6.76 -9.10
N GLY A 35 2.71 -7.21 -8.17
CA GLY A 35 4.06 -7.68 -8.45
C GLY A 35 5.13 -6.58 -8.48
N TRP A 36 4.73 -5.32 -8.49
CA TRP A 36 5.62 -4.14 -8.47
C TRP A 36 5.73 -3.53 -7.08
N HIS A 37 4.68 -3.69 -6.29
CA HIS A 37 4.62 -3.23 -4.91
C HIS A 37 5.03 -4.33 -3.93
N LYS A 38 5.66 -3.89 -2.83
CA LYS A 38 5.97 -4.72 -1.67
C LYS A 38 4.68 -5.30 -1.07
N PRO A 39 4.76 -6.44 -0.37
CA PRO A 39 3.59 -7.02 0.30
C PRO A 39 3.04 -6.14 1.43
N LYS A 40 3.87 -5.26 2.02
CA LYS A 40 3.51 -4.35 3.10
C LYS A 40 4.39 -3.09 3.05
N PRO A 41 3.89 -1.95 3.54
CA PRO A 41 4.66 -0.73 3.55
C PRO A 41 5.75 -0.81 4.62
N GLY A 42 6.82 -0.06 4.39
CA GLY A 42 7.93 0.04 5.33
C GLY A 42 9.00 1.00 4.84
N PRO A 43 10.03 1.24 5.65
CA PRO A 43 11.06 2.22 5.34
C PRO A 43 11.93 1.78 4.15
N GLU A 44 12.32 2.76 3.33
CA GLU A 44 13.22 2.62 2.19
C GLU A 44 14.24 3.78 2.22
N PRO A 45 15.29 3.71 3.05
CA PRO A 45 16.19 4.85 3.29
C PRO A 45 16.92 5.35 2.04
N ASN A 46 17.07 4.47 1.05
CA ASN A 46 17.77 4.74 -0.19
C ASN A 46 16.84 5.21 -1.33
N LEU A 47 15.55 5.42 -1.06
CA LEU A 47 14.60 5.99 -2.02
C LEU A 47 15.01 7.44 -2.36
N ARG A 48 15.56 7.62 -3.57
CA ARG A 48 16.04 8.92 -4.07
C ARG A 48 14.88 9.73 -4.65
N ASP A 49 14.23 9.19 -5.67
CA ASP A 49 12.94 9.71 -6.13
C ASP A 49 11.84 9.28 -5.16
N CYS A 50 10.72 10.02 -5.12
CA CYS A 50 9.63 9.75 -4.17
C CYS A 50 10.03 9.86 -2.68
N ALA A 51 11.05 10.68 -2.36
CA ALA A 51 11.60 10.87 -1.01
C ALA A 51 10.56 11.15 0.10
N LEU A 52 9.39 11.69 -0.27
CA LEU A 52 8.25 11.88 0.63
C LEU A 52 7.81 10.58 1.33
N TYR A 53 8.01 9.42 0.70
CA TYR A 53 7.57 8.12 1.20
C TYR A 53 8.70 7.30 1.86
N ARG A 54 9.89 7.88 2.05
CA ARG A 54 11.10 7.19 2.56
C ARG A 54 10.87 6.42 3.86
N GLU A 55 10.08 6.97 4.78
CA GLU A 55 9.84 6.35 6.09
C GLU A 55 8.80 5.22 6.04
N ASN A 56 7.94 5.20 5.01
CA ASN A 56 6.88 4.20 4.87
C ASN A 56 6.36 4.12 3.42
N SER A 57 7.02 3.32 2.57
CA SER A 57 6.67 3.15 1.15
C SER A 57 6.22 1.73 0.82
N CYS A 58 5.41 1.63 -0.25
CA CYS A 58 5.04 0.37 -0.89
C CYS A 58 5.93 0.00 -2.08
N CYS A 59 6.78 0.90 -2.56
CA CYS A 59 7.73 0.64 -3.64
C CYS A 59 9.14 0.45 -3.07
N SER A 60 9.96 -0.35 -3.75
CA SER A 60 11.40 -0.50 -3.49
C SER A 60 12.22 0.36 -4.44
N GLN A 61 13.46 0.70 -4.07
CA GLN A 61 14.36 1.50 -4.91
C GLN A 61 14.59 0.87 -6.29
N GLU A 62 14.69 -0.46 -6.37
CA GLU A 62 14.91 -1.21 -7.62
C GLU A 62 13.82 -0.97 -8.67
N HIS A 63 12.60 -0.66 -8.24
CA HIS A 63 11.47 -0.36 -9.11
C HIS A 63 11.36 1.12 -9.49
N ILE A 64 12.08 2.00 -8.79
CA ILE A 64 12.07 3.45 -9.05
C ILE A 64 13.17 3.84 -10.02
N GLU A 65 14.31 3.15 -10.02
CA GLU A 65 15.41 3.41 -10.96
C GLU A 65 14.95 3.25 -12.43
N ASP A 66 13.91 2.45 -12.68
CA ASP A 66 13.25 2.31 -13.99
C ASP A 66 12.24 3.43 -14.32
N ILE A 67 11.81 4.19 -13.31
CA ILE A 67 10.88 5.33 -13.48
C ILE A 67 11.64 6.63 -13.74
N SER A 68 12.81 6.83 -13.10
CA SER A 68 13.64 8.03 -13.27
C SER A 68 14.70 7.89 -14.35
N GLY A 69 15.17 6.67 -14.61
CA GLY A 69 15.97 6.33 -15.78
C GLY A 69 15.07 6.01 -16.95
N TYR A 70 14.78 6.99 -17.80
CA TYR A 70 14.35 6.76 -19.18
C TYR A 70 15.30 5.71 -19.82
N PRO A 71 14.88 4.45 -19.98
CA PRO A 71 13.78 4.03 -20.84
C PRO A 71 12.74 3.15 -20.15
N ALA A 72 11.53 3.15 -20.73
CA ALA A 72 10.37 2.34 -20.40
C ALA A 72 10.57 0.81 -20.52
N ALA A 73 11.53 0.25 -19.78
CA ALA A 73 11.82 -1.18 -19.84
C ALA A 73 10.82 -2.00 -19.02
N MET A 74 10.29 -1.47 -17.91
CA MET A 74 9.35 -2.20 -17.06
C MET A 74 7.91 -1.68 -17.14
N MET A 75 7.70 -0.43 -17.57
CA MET A 75 6.38 0.13 -17.90
C MET A 75 6.01 -0.19 -19.36
N GLY A 76 6.11 -1.46 -19.74
CA GLY A 76 5.64 -1.99 -21.01
C GLY A 76 6.05 -1.25 -22.28
N ASN A 77 7.34 -0.99 -22.56
CA ASN A 77 7.77 -0.46 -23.88
C ASN A 77 7.15 0.91 -24.29
N GLU A 78 6.48 1.62 -23.40
CA GLU A 78 5.83 2.88 -23.70
C GLU A 78 6.74 4.05 -23.31
N SER A 79 7.49 4.61 -24.27
CA SER A 79 8.29 5.82 -23.98
C SER A 79 7.36 6.96 -23.57
N TRP A 80 7.76 7.81 -22.63
CA TRP A 80 6.91 8.95 -22.23
C TRP A 80 6.67 9.99 -23.35
N ASP A 81 7.41 9.87 -24.47
CA ASP A 81 7.44 10.83 -25.57
C ASP A 81 6.54 10.43 -26.76
N TRP A 82 5.49 9.64 -26.55
CA TRP A 82 4.56 9.23 -27.61
C TRP A 82 3.96 10.38 -28.42
N CYS A 83 3.86 11.58 -27.83
CA CYS A 83 3.32 12.79 -28.48
C CYS A 83 4.38 13.89 -28.66
N GLY A 84 5.67 13.54 -28.60
CA GLY A 84 6.79 14.48 -28.56
C GLY A 84 7.37 14.64 -27.16
N SER A 85 8.54 15.28 -27.09
CA SER A 85 9.30 15.40 -25.84
C SER A 85 8.50 16.09 -24.75
N LEU A 86 8.48 15.48 -23.57
CA LEU A 86 7.93 16.12 -22.38
C LEU A 86 8.66 17.44 -22.09
N SER A 87 7.89 18.47 -21.73
CA SER A 87 8.46 19.73 -21.26
C SER A 87 9.22 19.51 -19.94
N PRO A 88 10.29 20.27 -19.67
CA PRO A 88 10.93 20.26 -18.37
C PRO A 88 9.93 20.58 -17.24
N ARG A 89 10.20 20.02 -16.06
CA ARG A 89 9.50 20.40 -14.82
C ARG A 89 9.93 21.77 -14.32
#